data_AF-A0A849APS8-F1
#
_entry.id   AF-A0A849APS8-F1
#
_cell.length_a   1.000
_cell.length_b   1.000
_cell.length_c   1.000
_cell.angle_alpha   90.00
_cell.angle_beta   90.00
_cell.angle_gamma   90.00
#
_symmetry.space_group_name_H-M   'P 1'
#
loop_
_entity.id
_entity.type
_entity.pdbx_description
1 polymer ?
#
loop_
_entity_poly.entity_id
_entity_poly.type
_entity_poly.pdbx_seq_one_letter_code
_entity_poly.pdbx_strand_id
1 'polypeptide(L)'
;MSPHRLTRHRPARELPVSQQLSHLLNLFASGETVPTPSVPIPAAAVICVRDTPGGIQVFVTRQADAPGLIDKNRWAFPSAELHPEDIHHLPLAVWDAAKCARLLRKDNTTKALNYFATAARAALELLGVLLAEDVDGRIISSTDTPLWEDSRQKLVTGRARLGQLVAERDLKMRLDLLSPWMRWVNTPWQLRRHDTIFFICAVPHGQTVSFRSVNESWGGWMAPAKVLENADPEHAEYISAATRLVCESLARTPTVGSAMARVRDVSPILPEIVRHDDQWWVSLSDRADPSERGRIRDVGKVVTESDLEKSSGLFGAES
;
A
#
# COMPACT_ATOMS: atom_id res chain seq x y z
N MET A 1 -42.90 5.17 -21.12
CA MET A 1 -41.68 4.69 -21.82
C MET A 1 -40.48 5.35 -21.18
N SER A 2 -39.78 4.65 -20.28
CA SER A 2 -38.53 5.15 -19.67
C SER A 2 -37.36 4.91 -20.62
N PRO A 3 -36.47 5.87 -20.85
CA PRO A 3 -35.30 5.65 -21.69
C PRO A 3 -34.30 4.79 -20.92
N HIS A 4 -34.05 3.57 -21.41
CA HIS A 4 -32.91 2.77 -21.00
C HIS A 4 -31.63 3.58 -21.24
N ARG A 5 -30.95 3.97 -20.16
CA ARG A 5 -29.54 4.38 -20.24
C ARG A 5 -28.75 3.16 -20.68
N LEU A 6 -28.36 3.13 -21.95
CA LEU A 6 -27.26 2.30 -22.43
C LEU A 6 -26.01 2.72 -21.65
N THR A 7 -25.67 1.94 -20.63
CA THR A 7 -24.33 1.96 -20.04
C THR A 7 -23.35 1.60 -21.14
N ARG A 8 -22.69 2.60 -21.72
CA ARG A 8 -21.54 2.39 -22.59
C ARG A 8 -20.49 1.65 -21.76
N HIS A 9 -20.39 0.33 -21.92
CA HIS A 9 -19.26 -0.44 -21.43
C HIS A 9 -18.01 0.18 -22.06
N ARG A 10 -17.22 0.89 -21.26
CA ARG A 10 -15.87 1.28 -21.69
C ARG A 10 -15.08 -0.02 -21.82
N PRO A 11 -14.31 -0.20 -22.91
CA PRO A 11 -13.47 -1.38 -23.05
C PRO A 11 -12.50 -1.46 -21.87
N ALA A 12 -12.24 -2.68 -21.39
CA ALA A 12 -11.35 -2.94 -20.27
C ALA A 12 -9.93 -2.39 -20.53
N ARG A 13 -9.19 -2.14 -19.46
CA ARG A 13 -7.75 -1.86 -19.56
C ARG A 13 -6.98 -3.11 -19.23
N GLU A 14 -6.18 -3.54 -20.18
CA GLU A 14 -5.35 -4.74 -20.07
C GLU A 14 -3.88 -4.36 -19.86
N LEU A 15 -3.23 -5.09 -18.97
CA LEU A 15 -1.81 -4.97 -18.66
C LEU A 15 -1.17 -6.35 -18.83
N PRO A 16 0.07 -6.44 -19.32
CA PRO A 16 0.76 -7.73 -19.41
C PRO A 16 0.88 -8.37 -18.03
N VAL A 17 0.74 -9.70 -17.98
CA VAL A 17 1.09 -10.47 -16.77
C VAL A 17 2.61 -10.69 -16.75
N SER A 18 3.20 -10.91 -15.57
CA SER A 18 4.59 -11.35 -15.49
C SER A 18 4.75 -12.78 -16.01
N GLN A 19 5.94 -13.14 -16.50
CA GLN A 19 6.41 -14.46 -16.88
C GLN A 19 6.16 -15.47 -15.76
N GLN A 20 6.41 -15.10 -14.50
CA GLN A 20 6.10 -15.98 -13.38
C GLN A 20 4.60 -16.27 -13.27
N LEU A 21 3.74 -15.26 -13.43
CA LEU A 21 2.30 -15.46 -13.39
C LEU A 21 1.79 -16.21 -14.65
N SER A 22 2.32 -15.90 -15.84
CA SER A 22 2.08 -16.66 -17.08
C SER A 22 2.40 -18.14 -16.91
N HIS A 23 3.55 -18.45 -16.31
CA HIS A 23 3.95 -19.84 -16.06
C HIS A 23 2.95 -20.55 -15.15
N LEU A 24 2.54 -19.94 -14.04
CA LEU A 24 1.51 -20.47 -13.14
C LEU A 24 0.17 -20.66 -13.86
N LEU A 25 -0.28 -19.67 -14.64
CA LEU A 25 -1.52 -19.74 -15.40
C LEU A 25 -1.51 -20.87 -16.43
N ASN A 26 -0.38 -21.09 -17.10
CA ASN A 26 -0.22 -22.20 -18.04
C ASN A 26 -0.26 -23.56 -17.36
N LEU A 27 0.38 -23.71 -16.19
CA LEU A 27 0.30 -24.94 -15.38
C LEU A 27 -1.14 -25.23 -14.92
N PHE A 28 -1.89 -24.20 -14.54
CA PHE A 28 -3.30 -24.37 -14.17
C PHE A 28 -4.18 -24.69 -15.37
N ALA A 29 -3.91 -24.09 -16.53
CA ALA A 29 -4.66 -24.33 -17.76
C ALA A 29 -4.41 -25.73 -18.36
N SER A 30 -3.24 -26.35 -18.13
CA SER A 30 -2.95 -27.71 -18.59
C SER A 30 -3.65 -28.80 -17.77
N GLY A 31 -4.31 -28.44 -16.67
CA GLY A 31 -5.01 -29.39 -15.79
C GLY A 31 -4.09 -30.19 -14.85
N GLU A 32 -2.80 -29.85 -14.81
CA GLU A 32 -1.83 -30.48 -13.91
C GLU A 32 -2.02 -30.06 -12.45
N THR A 33 -2.70 -28.94 -12.20
CA THR A 33 -3.06 -28.46 -10.84
C THR A 33 -4.27 -27.54 -10.89
N VAL A 34 -5.15 -27.59 -9.88
CA VAL A 34 -6.23 -26.60 -9.70
C VAL A 34 -5.79 -25.61 -8.62
N PRO A 35 -5.81 -24.28 -8.87
CA PRO A 35 -5.45 -23.31 -7.86
C PRO A 35 -6.50 -23.26 -6.76
N THR A 36 -6.07 -23.44 -5.51
CA THR A 36 -6.85 -23.09 -4.32
C THR A 36 -6.41 -21.69 -3.89
N PRO A 37 -7.15 -20.62 -4.22
CA PRO A 37 -6.72 -19.27 -3.89
C PRO A 37 -6.64 -19.09 -2.37
N SER A 38 -5.47 -18.64 -1.89
CA SER A 38 -5.29 -18.27 -0.48
C SER A 38 -6.12 -17.03 -0.14
N VAL A 39 -6.55 -16.91 1.12
CA VAL A 39 -7.16 -15.66 1.61
C VAL A 39 -6.11 -14.54 1.48
N PRO A 40 -6.46 -13.38 0.88
CA PRO A 40 -5.51 -12.29 0.73
C PRO A 40 -5.01 -11.77 2.09
N ILE A 41 -3.69 -11.75 2.26
CA ILE A 41 -3.01 -11.23 3.44
C ILE A 41 -3.18 -9.71 3.48
N PRO A 42 -3.79 -9.12 4.53
CA PRO A 42 -3.88 -7.67 4.66
C PRO A 42 -2.50 -7.01 4.74
N ALA A 43 -2.27 -5.97 3.94
CA ALA A 43 -1.01 -5.23 3.92
C ALA A 43 -1.23 -3.73 3.72
N ALA A 44 -0.23 -2.93 4.13
CA ALA A 44 -0.17 -1.51 3.84
C ALA A 44 1.15 -1.17 3.15
N ALA A 45 1.08 -0.35 2.09
CA ALA A 45 2.23 0.19 1.39
C ALA A 45 2.34 1.69 1.61
N VAL A 46 3.56 2.20 1.74
CA VAL A 46 3.85 3.63 1.95
C VAL A 46 4.57 4.20 0.75
N ILE A 47 4.01 5.27 0.21
CA ILE A 47 4.56 6.04 -0.89
C ILE A 47 5.02 7.38 -0.32
N CYS A 48 6.28 7.44 0.11
CA CYS A 48 6.85 8.73 0.51
C CYS A 48 6.94 9.64 -0.73
N VAL A 49 6.40 10.85 -0.59
CA VAL A 49 6.35 11.86 -1.66
C VAL A 49 7.06 13.14 -1.22
N ARG A 50 7.67 13.82 -2.17
CA ARG A 50 8.24 15.17 -1.98
C ARG A 50 8.03 16.03 -3.21
N ASP A 51 7.92 17.34 -3.00
CA ASP A 51 7.93 18.32 -4.08
C ASP A 51 9.36 18.61 -4.54
N THR A 52 9.53 18.81 -5.84
CA THR A 52 10.76 19.29 -6.46
C THR A 52 10.42 20.33 -7.52
N PRO A 53 11.39 21.12 -8.02
CA PRO A 53 11.14 22.01 -9.16
C PRO A 53 10.61 21.30 -10.41
N GLY A 54 10.87 20.00 -10.56
CA GLY A 54 10.37 19.15 -11.65
C GLY A 54 9.05 18.43 -11.36
N GLY A 55 8.35 18.78 -10.27
CA GLY A 55 7.13 18.11 -9.81
C GLY A 55 7.37 17.10 -8.70
N ILE A 56 6.37 16.24 -8.45
CA ILE A 56 6.41 15.23 -7.38
C ILE A 56 7.47 14.16 -7.69
N GLN A 57 8.24 13.79 -6.68
CA GLN A 57 9.00 12.54 -6.65
C GLN A 57 8.42 11.58 -5.63
N VAL A 58 8.52 10.29 -5.95
CA VAL A 58 8.18 9.17 -5.07
C VAL A 58 9.44 8.44 -4.65
N PHE A 59 9.47 7.91 -3.42
CA PHE A 59 10.51 6.96 -3.02
C PHE A 59 10.10 5.56 -3.47
N VAL A 60 10.86 4.97 -4.39
CA VAL A 60 10.62 3.63 -4.94
C VAL A 60 11.75 2.69 -4.54
N THR A 61 11.41 1.40 -4.46
CA THR A 61 12.38 0.33 -4.26
C THR A 61 12.43 -0.57 -5.49
N ARG A 62 13.57 -1.24 -5.67
CA ARG A 62 13.77 -2.27 -6.68
C ARG A 62 14.48 -3.44 -6.03
N GLN A 63 13.81 -4.59 -5.97
CA GLN A 63 14.38 -5.80 -5.38
C GLN A 63 15.62 -6.26 -6.16
N ALA A 64 16.56 -6.91 -5.48
CA ALA A 64 17.71 -7.51 -6.12
C ALA A 64 17.28 -8.58 -7.14
N ASP A 65 18.13 -8.81 -8.14
CA ASP A 65 17.97 -9.89 -9.11
C ASP A 65 18.63 -11.17 -8.59
N ALA A 66 18.04 -11.78 -7.55
CA ALA A 66 18.60 -12.94 -6.85
C ALA A 66 17.67 -14.17 -6.90
N PRO A 67 18.18 -15.41 -7.10
CA PRO A 67 17.41 -16.66 -7.04
C PRO A 67 16.49 -16.77 -5.82
N GLY A 68 15.24 -17.23 -6.02
CA GLY A 68 14.27 -17.46 -4.93
C GLY A 68 13.39 -16.27 -4.52
N LEU A 69 13.65 -15.06 -5.00
CA LEU A 69 12.76 -13.91 -4.76
C LEU A 69 11.55 -13.93 -5.72
N ILE A 70 10.36 -13.69 -5.18
CA ILE A 70 9.06 -13.72 -5.89
C ILE A 70 8.81 -12.44 -6.71
N ASP A 71 9.64 -11.41 -6.55
CA ASP A 71 9.52 -10.10 -7.23
C ASP A 71 10.89 -9.54 -7.65
N LYS A 72 11.75 -10.39 -8.25
CA LYS A 72 13.10 -9.97 -8.67
C LYS A 72 13.04 -8.76 -9.59
N ASN A 73 13.95 -7.83 -9.35
CA ASN A 73 14.20 -6.69 -10.24
C ASN A 73 12.98 -5.78 -10.51
N ARG A 74 11.96 -5.84 -9.64
CA ARG A 74 10.66 -5.16 -9.81
C ARG A 74 10.59 -3.86 -9.01
N TRP A 75 10.08 -2.81 -9.66
CA TRP A 75 9.72 -1.54 -9.03
C TRP A 75 8.53 -1.71 -8.09
N ALA A 76 8.72 -1.28 -6.85
CA ALA A 76 7.75 -1.40 -5.78
C ALA A 76 7.79 -0.20 -4.83
N PHE A 77 6.85 -0.21 -3.88
CA PHE A 77 6.85 0.69 -2.74
C PHE A 77 7.09 -0.15 -1.47
N PRO A 78 7.76 0.42 -0.45
CA PRO A 78 7.87 -0.21 0.86
C PRO A 78 6.49 -0.59 1.41
N SER A 79 6.36 -1.82 1.89
CA SER A 79 5.11 -2.34 2.40
C SER A 79 5.33 -3.29 3.56
N ALA A 80 4.34 -3.41 4.43
CA ALA A 80 4.31 -4.36 5.52
C ALA A 80 2.94 -5.03 5.62
N GLU A 81 2.94 -6.28 6.08
CA GLU A 81 1.73 -6.99 6.47
C GLU A 81 1.17 -6.39 7.76
N LEU A 82 -0.15 -6.42 7.90
CA LEU A 82 -0.82 -5.96 9.12
C LEU A 82 -0.45 -6.85 10.29
N HIS A 83 -0.14 -6.24 11.43
CA HIS A 83 0.11 -6.96 12.66
C HIS A 83 -0.82 -6.41 13.76
N PRO A 84 -1.57 -7.25 14.51
CA PRO A 84 -2.49 -6.75 15.55
C PRO A 84 -1.81 -5.87 16.61
N GLU A 85 -0.54 -6.15 16.91
CA GLU A 85 0.28 -5.35 17.83
C GLU A 85 0.56 -3.92 17.35
N ASP A 86 0.33 -3.59 16.08
CA ASP A 86 0.57 -2.24 15.56
C ASP A 86 -0.31 -1.18 16.24
N ILE A 87 -1.48 -1.61 16.75
CA ILE A 87 -2.46 -0.73 17.40
C ILE A 87 -2.52 -0.91 18.92
N HIS A 88 -1.76 -1.87 19.47
CA HIS A 88 -1.79 -2.17 20.90
C HIS A 88 -1.17 -1.00 21.69
N HIS A 89 -2.00 -0.37 22.55
CA HIS A 89 -1.65 0.84 23.30
C HIS A 89 -1.05 1.97 22.44
N LEU A 90 -1.43 2.08 21.17
CA LEU A 90 -0.90 3.10 20.28
C LEU A 90 -1.42 4.50 20.64
N PRO A 91 -0.58 5.44 21.10
CA PRO A 91 -1.03 6.81 21.38
C PRO A 91 -1.31 7.53 20.06
N LEU A 92 -2.50 8.10 19.92
CA LEU A 92 -2.93 8.80 18.70
C LEU A 92 -3.07 10.30 18.93
N ALA A 93 -2.69 11.08 17.93
CA ALA A 93 -2.96 12.50 17.82
C ALA A 93 -3.93 12.77 16.68
N VAL A 94 -4.78 13.79 16.85
CA VAL A 94 -5.72 14.35 15.88
C VAL A 94 -6.82 13.38 15.41
N TRP A 95 -6.49 12.17 14.94
CA TRP A 95 -7.42 11.17 14.42
C TRP A 95 -7.58 10.01 15.39
N ASP A 96 -8.82 9.57 15.53
CA ASP A 96 -9.19 8.32 16.21
C ASP A 96 -9.43 7.19 15.20
N ALA A 97 -9.76 5.99 15.71
CA ALA A 97 -10.09 4.83 14.88
C ALA A 97 -11.32 5.07 13.99
N ALA A 98 -12.29 5.88 14.43
CA ALA A 98 -13.51 6.18 13.67
C ALA A 98 -13.20 7.06 12.44
N LYS A 99 -12.30 8.02 12.58
CA LYS A 99 -11.79 8.82 11.46
C LYS A 99 -11.06 7.96 10.44
N CYS A 100 -10.22 7.02 10.88
CA CYS A 100 -9.54 6.06 10.01
C CYS A 100 -10.54 5.19 9.23
N ALA A 101 -11.55 4.65 9.91
CA ALA A 101 -12.63 3.88 9.29
C ALA A 101 -13.38 4.66 8.22
N ARG A 102 -13.72 5.93 8.49
CA ARG A 102 -14.42 6.77 7.52
C ARG A 102 -13.59 7.02 6.25
N LEU A 103 -12.29 7.22 6.38
CA LEU A 103 -11.40 7.44 5.23
C LEU A 103 -11.22 6.18 4.39
N LEU A 104 -11.16 5.00 5.02
CA LEU A 104 -11.06 3.72 4.33
C LEU A 104 -12.42 3.12 3.94
N ARG A 105 -13.53 3.79 4.30
CA ARG A 105 -14.91 3.29 4.15
C ARG A 105 -15.10 1.88 4.72
N LYS A 106 -14.56 1.65 5.92
CA LYS A 106 -14.62 0.37 6.64
C LYS A 106 -15.53 0.45 7.85
N ASP A 107 -16.31 -0.60 8.08
CA ASP A 107 -17.15 -0.73 9.28
C ASP A 107 -16.31 -1.09 10.52
N ASN A 108 -15.29 -1.94 10.33
CA ASN A 108 -14.38 -2.34 11.41
C ASN A 108 -13.34 -1.23 11.68
N THR A 109 -13.61 -0.41 12.71
CA THR A 109 -12.75 0.70 13.15
C THR A 109 -11.36 0.25 13.57
N THR A 110 -11.27 -0.86 14.31
CA THR A 110 -10.00 -1.46 14.75
C THR A 110 -9.14 -1.86 13.55
N LYS A 111 -9.73 -2.54 12.56
CA LYS A 111 -9.00 -2.95 11.35
C LYS A 111 -8.59 -1.74 10.51
N ALA A 112 -9.44 -0.72 10.42
CA ALA A 112 -9.09 0.51 9.70
C ALA A 112 -7.92 1.24 10.36
N LEU A 113 -7.92 1.36 11.69
CA LEU A 113 -6.79 1.91 12.44
C LEU A 113 -5.52 1.09 12.19
N ASN A 114 -5.64 -0.24 12.15
CA ASN A 114 -4.50 -1.13 11.92
C ASN A 114 -3.82 -0.85 10.57
N TYR A 115 -4.55 -0.66 9.48
CA TYR A 115 -3.94 -0.28 8.19
C TYR A 115 -3.10 1.00 8.27
N PHE A 116 -3.58 2.04 8.98
CA PHE A 116 -2.81 3.27 9.16
C PHE A 116 -1.59 3.07 10.07
N ALA A 117 -1.73 2.30 11.15
CA ALA A 117 -0.63 1.98 12.05
C ALA A 117 0.45 1.14 11.35
N THR A 118 0.07 0.15 10.55
CA THR A 118 0.98 -0.63 9.70
C THR A 118 1.70 0.25 8.68
N ALA A 119 1.01 1.18 8.03
CA ALA A 119 1.65 2.16 7.14
C ALA A 119 2.67 3.03 7.91
N ALA A 120 2.30 3.55 9.09
CA ALA A 120 3.22 4.35 9.89
C ALA A 120 4.44 3.54 10.37
N ARG A 121 4.24 2.27 10.75
CA ARG A 121 5.33 1.34 11.07
C ARG A 121 6.24 1.10 9.87
N ALA A 122 5.68 0.82 8.69
CA ALA A 122 6.47 0.64 7.47
C ALA A 122 7.30 1.88 7.11
N ALA A 123 6.74 3.09 7.31
CA ALA A 123 7.46 4.34 7.13
C ALA A 123 8.69 4.43 8.06
N LEU A 124 8.53 4.04 9.33
CA LEU A 124 9.64 4.08 10.29
C LEU A 124 10.65 2.94 10.07
N GLU A 125 10.19 1.70 9.99
CA GLU A 125 11.03 0.51 9.85
C GLU A 125 11.84 0.53 8.55
N LEU A 126 11.18 0.80 7.41
CA LEU A 126 11.80 0.67 6.10
C LEU A 126 12.44 1.98 5.63
N LEU A 127 11.91 3.15 6.05
CA LEU A 127 12.35 4.45 5.54
C LEU A 127 12.91 5.40 6.60
N GLY A 128 12.86 5.06 7.89
CA GLY A 128 13.32 5.93 8.96
C GLY A 128 12.44 7.16 9.18
N VAL A 129 11.23 7.19 8.61
CA VAL A 129 10.30 8.31 8.67
C VAL A 129 9.32 8.10 9.82
N LEU A 130 9.37 8.99 10.82
CA LEU A 130 8.48 8.97 11.98
C LEU A 130 7.33 9.96 11.80
N LEU A 131 6.09 9.45 11.87
CA LEU A 131 4.87 10.24 11.74
C LEU A 131 4.25 10.47 13.12
N ALA A 132 4.88 11.33 13.92
CA ALA A 132 4.47 11.59 15.29
C ALA A 132 4.63 13.07 15.68
N GLU A 133 3.93 13.45 16.75
CA GLU A 133 4.12 14.71 17.46
C GLU A 133 4.58 14.50 18.90
N ASP A 134 5.28 15.49 19.44
CA ASP A 134 5.70 15.56 20.85
C ASP A 134 4.58 16.04 21.78
N VAL A 135 4.90 16.16 23.08
CA VAL A 135 3.96 16.61 24.13
C VAL A 135 3.42 18.03 23.90
N ASP A 136 4.13 18.86 23.14
CA ASP A 136 3.73 20.22 22.79
C ASP A 136 2.96 20.27 21.45
N GLY A 137 2.67 19.11 20.84
CA GLY A 137 1.98 18.99 19.56
C GLY A 137 2.84 19.37 18.35
N ARG A 138 4.16 19.41 18.50
CA ARG A 138 5.08 19.69 17.38
C ARG A 138 5.42 18.39 16.66
N ILE A 139 5.30 18.41 15.33
CA ILE A 139 5.73 17.28 14.50
C ILE A 139 7.23 17.05 14.70
N ILE A 140 7.61 15.79 14.91
CA ILE A 140 9.02 15.42 15.02
C ILE A 140 9.73 15.71 13.70
N SER A 141 10.77 16.55 13.76
CA SER A 141 11.49 17.03 12.59
C SER A 141 12.80 16.28 12.33
N SER A 142 13.25 15.40 13.22
CA SER A 142 14.47 14.62 13.00
C SER A 142 14.41 13.24 13.64
N THR A 143 14.85 12.25 12.86
CA THR A 143 15.07 10.86 13.28
C THR A 143 16.54 10.45 13.14
N ASP A 144 17.43 11.41 12.85
CA ASP A 144 18.85 11.18 12.56
C ASP A 144 19.70 11.17 13.84
N THR A 145 19.31 10.36 14.82
CA THR A 145 20.06 10.20 16.07
C THR A 145 20.33 8.73 16.36
N PRO A 146 21.44 8.38 17.06
CA PRO A 146 21.70 7.00 17.47
C PRO A 146 20.56 6.37 18.28
N LEU A 147 19.84 7.18 19.06
CA LEU A 147 18.69 6.75 19.83
C LEU A 147 17.55 6.27 18.92
N TRP A 148 17.26 7.02 17.85
CA TRP A 148 16.23 6.63 16.88
C TRP A 148 16.63 5.40 16.07
N GLU A 149 17.90 5.28 15.73
CA GLU A 149 18.41 4.11 15.03
C GLU A 149 18.32 2.83 15.87
N ASP A 150 18.61 2.89 17.18
CA ASP A 150 18.37 1.76 18.11
C ASP A 150 16.87 1.42 18.20
N SER A 151 16.02 2.44 18.29
CA SER A 151 14.56 2.27 18.36
C SER A 151 14.02 1.58 17.11
N ARG A 152 14.50 2.01 15.94
CA ARG A 152 14.18 1.42 14.64
C ARG A 152 14.67 -0.02 14.55
N GLN A 153 15.89 -0.30 15.02
CA GLN A 153 16.42 -1.67 15.05
C GLN A 153 15.59 -2.60 15.94
N LYS A 154 15.10 -2.11 17.09
CA LYS A 154 14.20 -2.87 17.97
C LYS A 154 12.86 -3.20 17.30
N LEU A 155 12.29 -2.27 16.55
CA LEU A 155 11.09 -2.53 15.73
C LEU A 155 11.36 -3.60 14.68
N VAL A 156 12.41 -3.43 13.86
CA VAL A 156 12.78 -4.35 12.77
C VAL A 156 13.03 -5.77 13.30
N THR A 157 13.65 -5.91 14.47
CA THR A 157 13.93 -7.22 15.11
C THR A 157 12.76 -7.76 15.93
N GLY A 158 11.65 -7.04 16.00
CA GLY A 158 10.47 -7.42 16.78
C GLY A 158 10.67 -7.35 18.29
N ARG A 159 11.74 -6.71 18.78
CA ARG A 159 12.05 -6.51 20.20
C ARG A 159 11.24 -5.38 20.84
N ALA A 160 10.62 -4.52 20.04
CA ALA A 160 9.66 -3.51 20.45
C ALA A 160 8.47 -3.48 19.50
N ARG A 161 7.34 -2.97 19.98
CA ARG A 161 6.16 -2.67 19.15
C ARG A 161 6.03 -1.16 18.92
N LEU A 162 5.30 -0.77 17.87
CA LEU A 162 5.10 0.64 17.53
C LEU A 162 4.52 1.43 18.70
N GLY A 163 3.45 0.93 19.32
CA GLY A 163 2.81 1.58 20.46
C GLY A 163 3.74 1.79 21.65
N GLN A 164 4.57 0.79 21.98
CA GLN A 164 5.56 0.88 23.05
C GLN A 164 6.61 1.97 22.76
N LEU A 165 7.21 1.95 21.58
CA LEU A 165 8.25 2.90 21.20
C LEU A 165 7.76 4.35 21.23
N VAL A 166 6.51 4.58 20.79
CA VAL A 166 5.84 5.89 20.79
C VAL A 166 5.51 6.33 22.22
N ALA A 167 4.94 5.44 23.02
CA ALA A 167 4.57 5.74 24.40
C ALA A 167 5.77 6.02 25.31
N GLU A 168 6.86 5.23 25.21
CA GLU A 168 8.10 5.42 25.98
C GLU A 168 8.77 6.78 25.76
N ARG A 169 8.41 7.48 24.67
CA ARG A 169 8.98 8.78 24.28
C ARG A 169 7.98 9.92 24.43
N ASP A 170 6.85 9.68 25.09
CA ASP A 170 5.75 10.65 25.25
C ASP A 170 5.26 11.24 23.91
N LEU A 171 5.31 10.42 22.85
CA LEU A 171 4.88 10.82 21.52
C LEU A 171 3.44 10.38 21.23
N LYS A 172 2.85 10.97 20.20
CA LYS A 172 1.55 10.55 19.65
C LYS A 172 1.61 10.45 18.14
N MET A 173 1.01 9.40 17.59
CA MET A 173 1.02 9.17 16.14
C MET A 173 0.13 10.16 15.39
N ARG A 174 0.68 10.75 14.33
CA ARG A 174 0.02 11.68 13.41
C ARG A 174 -0.39 10.98 12.14
N LEU A 175 -1.40 10.10 12.27
CA LEU A 175 -1.93 9.30 11.15
C LEU A 175 -2.54 10.17 10.05
N ASP A 176 -2.83 11.44 10.32
CA ASP A 176 -3.25 12.45 9.35
C ASP A 176 -2.15 12.86 8.34
N LEU A 177 -0.88 12.50 8.60
CA LEU A 177 0.21 12.63 7.63
C LEU A 177 0.21 11.51 6.57
N LEU A 178 -0.71 10.55 6.68
CA LEU A 178 -0.97 9.53 5.69
C LEU A 178 -2.30 9.81 4.97
N SER A 179 -2.30 9.69 3.65
CA SER A 179 -3.53 9.73 2.86
C SER A 179 -3.71 8.43 2.07
N PRO A 180 -4.82 7.69 2.23
CA PRO A 180 -5.11 6.51 1.42
C PRO A 180 -5.18 6.88 -0.06
N TRP A 181 -4.48 6.12 -0.90
CA TRP A 181 -4.35 6.42 -2.33
C TRP A 181 -5.10 5.45 -3.24
N MET A 182 -4.95 4.14 -2.96
CA MET A 182 -5.48 3.05 -3.76
C MET A 182 -5.52 1.75 -2.94
N ARG A 183 -6.47 0.85 -3.21
CA ARG A 183 -6.48 -0.51 -2.65
C ARG A 183 -6.42 -1.55 -3.75
N TRP A 184 -5.49 -2.49 -3.67
CA TRP A 184 -5.29 -3.54 -4.65
C TRP A 184 -5.34 -4.91 -3.99
N VAL A 185 -6.11 -5.84 -4.57
CA VAL A 185 -6.11 -7.23 -4.14
C VAL A 185 -5.50 -8.09 -5.24
N ASN A 186 -4.53 -8.94 -4.88
CA ASN A 186 -3.94 -9.87 -5.83
C ASN A 186 -4.97 -10.86 -6.39
N THR A 187 -4.74 -11.26 -7.65
CA THR A 187 -5.63 -12.18 -8.36
C THR A 187 -5.68 -13.54 -7.65
N PRO A 188 -6.78 -14.30 -7.79
CA PRO A 188 -6.88 -15.67 -7.27
C PRO A 188 -5.81 -16.64 -7.81
N TRP A 189 -5.15 -16.29 -8.92
CA TRP A 189 -4.16 -17.11 -9.62
C TRP A 189 -2.74 -16.99 -9.04
N GLN A 190 -2.53 -16.10 -8.08
CA GLN A 190 -1.26 -15.95 -7.39
C GLN A 190 -1.25 -16.82 -6.12
N LEU A 191 -0.14 -17.55 -5.90
CA LEU A 191 0.01 -18.43 -4.72
C LEU A 191 -0.04 -17.67 -3.40
N ARG A 192 0.63 -16.51 -3.35
CA ARG A 192 0.58 -15.58 -2.22
C ARG A 192 -0.16 -14.31 -2.62
N ARG A 193 -1.31 -14.07 -1.99
CA ARG A 193 -2.18 -12.93 -2.29
C ARG A 193 -2.10 -11.92 -1.17
N HIS A 194 -2.06 -10.65 -1.54
CA HIS A 194 -2.18 -9.54 -0.60
C HIS A 194 -3.39 -8.67 -0.92
N ASP A 195 -3.96 -8.08 0.12
CA ASP A 195 -4.95 -7.02 0.08
C ASP A 195 -4.26 -5.76 0.59
N THR A 196 -3.69 -4.98 -0.34
CA THR A 196 -2.77 -3.88 -0.02
C THR A 196 -3.47 -2.55 -0.16
N ILE A 197 -3.48 -1.75 0.91
CA ILE A 197 -3.84 -0.33 0.84
C ILE A 197 -2.55 0.48 0.72
N PHE A 198 -2.46 1.27 -0.34
CA PHE A 198 -1.36 2.21 -0.58
C PHE A 198 -1.69 3.54 0.07
N PHE A 199 -0.75 4.08 0.83
CA PHE A 199 -0.83 5.39 1.48
C PHE A 199 0.25 6.31 0.92
N ILE A 200 -0.12 7.52 0.50
CA ILE A 200 0.87 8.57 0.30
C ILE A 200 1.26 9.16 1.66
N CYS A 201 2.54 9.49 1.79
CA CYS A 201 3.14 10.03 3.00
C CYS A 201 4.00 11.24 2.63
N ALA A 202 3.59 12.43 3.05
CA ALA A 202 4.44 13.60 2.97
C ALA A 202 5.52 13.48 4.05
N VAL A 203 6.80 13.45 3.66
CA VAL A 203 7.90 13.34 4.63
C VAL A 203 7.91 14.59 5.52
N PRO A 204 7.83 14.45 6.85
CA PRO A 204 7.90 15.59 7.76
C PRO A 204 9.12 16.45 7.52
N HIS A 205 8.94 17.77 7.57
CA HIS A 205 10.04 18.72 7.35
C HIS A 205 11.19 18.46 8.33
N GLY A 206 12.41 18.37 7.79
CA GLY A 206 13.64 18.07 8.54
C GLY A 206 14.03 16.59 8.57
N GLN A 207 13.08 15.67 8.34
CA GLN A 207 13.40 14.25 8.24
C GLN A 207 13.90 13.88 6.85
N THR A 208 14.82 12.92 6.79
CA THR A 208 15.32 12.35 5.53
C THR A 208 14.93 10.87 5.45
N VAL A 209 14.61 10.39 4.24
CA VAL A 209 14.41 8.95 4.03
C VAL A 209 15.75 8.24 4.15
N SER A 210 15.86 7.37 5.15
CA SER A 210 16.96 6.45 5.39
C SER A 210 16.48 5.04 5.08
N PHE A 211 16.60 4.62 3.82
CA PHE A 211 16.10 3.31 3.39
C PHE A 211 16.97 2.17 3.92
N ARG A 212 16.34 1.20 4.59
CA ARG A 212 17.00 -0.07 4.95
C ARG A 212 16.67 -1.10 3.89
N SER A 213 17.70 -1.49 3.15
CA SER A 213 17.59 -2.54 2.15
C SER A 213 17.15 -3.85 2.80
N VAL A 214 16.06 -4.41 2.29
CA VAL A 214 15.64 -5.79 2.57
C VAL A 214 16.00 -6.61 1.33
N ASN A 215 16.66 -7.75 1.50
CA ASN A 215 17.06 -8.64 0.40
C ASN A 215 17.87 -7.92 -0.71
N GLU A 216 18.85 -7.09 -0.32
CA GLU A 216 19.74 -6.37 -1.25
C GLU A 216 19.01 -5.45 -2.25
N SER A 217 17.78 -5.04 -1.93
CA SER A 217 17.03 -4.06 -2.71
C SER A 217 17.71 -2.69 -2.75
N TRP A 218 17.57 -2.04 -3.91
CA TRP A 218 17.89 -0.63 -4.10
C TRP A 218 16.67 0.23 -3.74
N GLY A 219 16.91 1.46 -3.27
CA GLY A 219 15.86 2.44 -3.02
C GLY A 219 16.31 3.84 -3.42
N GLY A 220 15.38 4.65 -3.95
CA GLY A 220 15.71 6.01 -4.35
C GLY A 220 14.51 6.85 -4.75
N TRP A 221 14.74 8.16 -4.78
CA TRP A 221 13.77 9.15 -5.23
C TRP A 221 13.70 9.18 -6.75
N MET A 222 12.49 9.10 -7.30
CA MET A 222 12.27 9.12 -8.74
C MET A 222 10.97 9.85 -9.09
N ALA A 223 10.94 10.56 -10.22
CA ALA A 223 9.67 11.06 -10.77
C ALA A 223 8.79 9.87 -11.17
N PRO A 224 7.48 9.87 -10.88
CA PRO A 224 6.59 8.76 -11.23
C PRO A 224 6.63 8.39 -12.72
N ALA A 225 6.74 9.38 -13.62
CA ALA A 225 6.90 9.15 -15.06
C ALA A 225 8.19 8.39 -15.39
N LYS A 226 9.29 8.67 -14.67
CA LYS A 226 10.56 7.97 -14.88
C LYS A 226 10.53 6.53 -14.41
N VAL A 227 9.75 6.23 -13.36
CA VAL A 227 9.50 4.84 -12.94
C VAL A 227 8.79 4.07 -14.07
N LEU A 228 7.80 4.70 -14.70
CA LEU A 228 7.06 4.11 -15.82
C LEU A 228 7.92 3.94 -17.08
N GLU A 229 8.81 4.90 -17.38
CA GLU A 229 9.77 4.78 -18.50
C GLU A 229 10.79 3.66 -18.27
N ASN A 230 11.29 3.53 -17.03
CA ASN A 230 12.26 2.50 -16.67
C ASN A 230 11.64 1.11 -16.56
N ALA A 231 10.31 1.04 -16.45
CA ALA A 231 9.55 -0.19 -16.49
C ALA A 231 8.94 -0.32 -17.89
N ASP A 232 9.76 -0.77 -18.84
CA ASP A 232 9.38 -1.02 -20.23
C ASP A 232 7.92 -1.53 -20.30
N PRO A 233 7.02 -0.87 -21.07
CA PRO A 233 5.61 -1.22 -21.17
C PRO A 233 5.34 -2.70 -21.46
N GLU A 234 6.26 -3.38 -22.16
CA GLU A 234 6.13 -4.78 -22.55
C GLU A 234 6.61 -5.76 -21.46
N HIS A 235 7.31 -5.26 -20.43
CA HIS A 235 7.95 -6.09 -19.41
C HIS A 235 7.30 -5.89 -18.03
N ALA A 236 6.20 -6.61 -17.80
CA ALA A 236 5.54 -6.70 -16.49
C ALA A 236 6.43 -7.23 -15.35
N GLU A 237 7.59 -7.81 -15.68
CA GLU A 237 8.61 -8.21 -14.70
C GLU A 237 9.10 -7.03 -13.86
N TYR A 238 9.22 -5.85 -14.49
CA TYR A 238 9.87 -4.72 -13.85
C TYR A 238 8.92 -3.83 -13.06
N ILE A 239 7.60 -3.98 -13.20
CA ILE A 239 6.63 -3.19 -12.42
C ILE A 239 5.33 -3.94 -12.22
N SER A 240 4.77 -3.86 -11.01
CA SER A 240 3.44 -4.41 -10.78
C SER A 240 2.33 -3.57 -11.38
N ALA A 241 1.21 -4.20 -11.74
CA ALA A 241 0.01 -3.48 -12.17
C ALA A 241 -0.41 -2.43 -11.12
N ALA A 242 -0.36 -2.78 -9.83
CA ALA A 242 -0.62 -1.85 -8.73
C ALA A 242 0.37 -0.66 -8.71
N THR A 243 1.67 -0.93 -8.76
CA THR A 243 2.73 0.10 -8.78
C THR A 243 2.55 1.03 -9.99
N ARG A 244 2.27 0.45 -11.18
CA ARG A 244 2.03 1.19 -12.42
C ARG A 244 0.85 2.15 -12.26
N LEU A 245 -0.29 1.68 -11.74
CA LEU A 245 -1.47 2.53 -11.50
C LEU A 245 -1.17 3.68 -10.53
N VAL A 246 -0.44 3.41 -9.45
CA VAL A 246 0.00 4.45 -8.50
C VAL A 246 0.87 5.49 -9.19
N CYS A 247 1.89 5.06 -9.94
CA CYS A 247 2.81 5.95 -10.64
C CYS A 247 2.10 6.79 -11.71
N GLU A 248 1.18 6.21 -12.47
CA GLU A 248 0.39 6.95 -13.47
C GLU A 248 -0.50 8.01 -12.82
N SER A 249 -1.13 7.67 -11.69
CA SER A 249 -1.96 8.60 -10.93
C SER A 249 -1.14 9.77 -10.37
N LEU A 250 0.02 9.48 -9.78
CA LEU A 250 0.92 10.49 -9.24
C LEU A 250 1.63 11.30 -10.31
N ALA A 251 1.89 10.74 -11.50
CA ALA A 251 2.42 11.50 -12.64
C ALA A 251 1.47 12.61 -13.11
N ARG A 252 0.15 12.48 -12.86
CA ARG A 252 -0.87 13.50 -13.14
C ARG A 252 -1.13 14.43 -11.96
N THR A 253 -0.40 14.27 -10.85
CA THR A 253 -0.62 15.04 -9.63
C THR A 253 0.46 16.11 -9.49
N PRO A 254 0.11 17.40 -9.47
CA PRO A 254 1.08 18.49 -9.64
C PRO A 254 1.97 18.72 -8.40
N THR A 255 1.42 18.59 -7.19
CA THR A 255 2.15 18.84 -5.94
C THR A 255 1.78 17.86 -4.83
N VAL A 256 2.67 17.67 -3.87
CA VAL A 256 2.39 16.88 -2.66
C VAL A 256 1.16 17.42 -1.93
N GLY A 257 1.03 18.74 -1.81
CA GLY A 257 -0.16 19.36 -1.22
C GLY A 257 -1.46 18.95 -1.93
N SER A 258 -1.46 18.94 -3.28
CA SER A 258 -2.63 18.50 -4.06
C SER A 258 -2.91 17.00 -3.92
N ALA A 259 -1.87 16.19 -3.74
CA ALA A 259 -1.99 14.75 -3.50
C ALA A 259 -2.62 14.50 -2.12
N MET A 260 -2.08 15.12 -1.07
CA MET A 260 -2.55 14.97 0.31
C MET A 260 -3.97 15.51 0.52
N ALA A 261 -4.37 16.56 -0.20
CA ALA A 261 -5.72 17.11 -0.15
C ALA A 261 -6.77 16.27 -0.92
N ARG A 262 -6.35 15.33 -1.77
CA ARG A 262 -7.25 14.57 -2.63
C ARG A 262 -7.94 13.46 -1.84
N VAL A 263 -9.28 13.48 -1.82
CA VAL A 263 -10.07 12.37 -1.30
C VAL A 263 -10.14 11.27 -2.37
N ARG A 264 -9.71 10.06 -2.01
CA ARG A 264 -9.64 8.91 -2.92
C ARG A 264 -10.71 7.88 -2.59
N ASP A 265 -11.19 7.18 -3.60
CA ASP A 265 -11.99 5.98 -3.39
C ASP A 265 -11.05 4.78 -3.29
N VAL A 266 -10.89 4.23 -2.09
CA VAL A 266 -10.07 3.05 -1.84
C VAL A 266 -10.88 1.76 -1.80
N SER A 267 -12.00 1.73 -2.55
CA SER A 267 -12.65 0.47 -2.92
C SER A 267 -11.62 -0.47 -3.57
N PRO A 268 -11.67 -1.78 -3.27
CA PRO A 268 -10.68 -2.74 -3.72
C PRO A 268 -10.73 -2.86 -5.25
N ILE A 269 -9.59 -2.69 -5.88
CA ILE A 269 -9.39 -3.04 -7.27
C ILE A 269 -9.14 -4.54 -7.33
N LEU A 270 -10.07 -5.25 -7.97
CA LEU A 270 -10.03 -6.69 -8.17
C LEU A 270 -9.71 -6.97 -9.66
N PRO A 271 -8.43 -7.19 -10.01
CA PRO A 271 -8.06 -7.55 -11.37
C PRO A 271 -8.62 -8.92 -11.76
N GLU A 272 -9.08 -9.02 -13.00
CA GLU A 272 -9.38 -10.30 -13.65
C GLU A 272 -8.18 -10.75 -14.47
N ILE A 273 -8.07 -12.06 -14.69
CA ILE A 273 -7.10 -12.62 -15.64
C ILE A 273 -7.88 -13.10 -16.86
N VAL A 274 -7.52 -12.60 -18.04
CA VAL A 274 -8.12 -12.96 -19.32
C VAL A 274 -7.05 -13.51 -20.26
N ARG A 275 -7.47 -14.30 -21.25
CA ARG A 275 -6.59 -14.88 -22.27
C ARG A 275 -7.04 -14.44 -23.65
N HIS A 276 -6.12 -13.85 -24.42
CA HIS A 276 -6.32 -13.43 -25.81
C HIS A 276 -5.08 -13.81 -26.61
N ASP A 277 -5.26 -14.40 -27.80
CA ASP A 277 -4.18 -14.78 -28.71
C ASP A 277 -3.04 -15.57 -28.03
N ASP A 278 -3.41 -16.55 -27.19
CA ASP A 278 -2.50 -17.37 -26.37
C ASP A 278 -1.63 -16.61 -25.36
N GLN A 279 -1.96 -15.35 -25.09
CA GLN A 279 -1.33 -14.52 -24.08
C GLN A 279 -2.30 -14.21 -22.93
N TRP A 280 -1.75 -14.16 -21.72
CA TRP A 280 -2.49 -13.82 -20.51
C TRP A 280 -2.39 -12.32 -20.21
N TRP A 281 -3.48 -11.75 -19.74
CA TRP A 281 -3.56 -10.32 -19.44
C TRP A 281 -4.22 -10.09 -18.08
N VAL A 282 -3.73 -9.09 -17.36
CA VAL A 282 -4.41 -8.50 -16.20
C VAL A 282 -5.44 -7.51 -16.73
N SER A 283 -6.72 -7.82 -16.60
CA SER A 283 -7.82 -6.98 -17.05
C SER A 283 -8.41 -6.19 -15.88
N LEU A 284 -8.56 -4.87 -16.09
CA LEU A 284 -9.21 -3.94 -15.19
C LEU A 284 -10.52 -3.51 -15.83
N SER A 285 -11.62 -3.65 -15.07
CA SER A 285 -12.98 -3.34 -15.51
C SER A 285 -13.20 -1.86 -15.85
N ASP A 286 -12.31 -0.96 -15.43
CA ASP A 286 -12.30 0.45 -15.84
C ASP A 286 -10.97 0.85 -16.49
N ARG A 287 -11.05 1.70 -17.51
CA ARG A 287 -9.89 2.26 -18.20
C ARG A 287 -9.21 3.38 -17.42
N ALA A 288 -9.98 4.12 -16.64
CA ALA A 288 -9.47 5.21 -15.80
C ALA A 288 -8.92 4.67 -14.48
N ASP A 289 -8.15 5.50 -13.76
CA ASP A 289 -7.77 5.20 -12.38
C ASP A 289 -9.05 5.09 -11.53
N PRO A 290 -9.44 3.88 -11.09
CA PRO A 290 -10.73 3.67 -10.43
C PRO A 290 -10.78 4.36 -9.06
N SER A 291 -9.62 4.72 -8.50
CA SER A 291 -9.51 5.47 -7.25
C SER A 291 -9.62 7.00 -7.39
N GLU A 292 -9.70 7.54 -8.62
CA GLU A 292 -9.98 8.98 -8.87
C GLU A 292 -11.44 9.38 -8.56
N ARG A 293 -12.35 8.42 -8.42
CA ARG A 293 -13.80 8.68 -8.30
C ARG A 293 -14.28 9.09 -6.90
N GLY A 294 -13.38 9.30 -5.94
CA GLY A 294 -13.76 9.65 -4.57
C GLY A 294 -14.53 10.96 -4.47
N ARG A 295 -15.84 10.92 -4.21
CA ARG A 295 -16.59 12.06 -3.68
C ARG A 295 -16.76 11.91 -2.17
N ILE A 296 -16.77 13.05 -1.45
CA ILE A 296 -17.08 13.12 -0.01
C ILE A 296 -18.44 12.46 0.34
N ARG A 297 -19.34 12.36 -0.65
CA ARG A 297 -20.71 11.83 -0.51
C ARG A 297 -20.90 10.41 -1.04
N ASP A 298 -19.88 9.77 -1.60
CA ASP A 298 -20.03 8.40 -2.12
C ASP A 298 -19.94 7.40 -0.96
N VAL A 299 -21.06 6.73 -0.68
CA VAL A 299 -21.25 5.77 0.43
C VAL A 299 -21.14 4.31 -0.06
N GLY A 300 -20.66 4.11 -1.30
CA GLY A 300 -20.52 2.79 -1.90
C GLY A 300 -19.50 1.94 -1.13
N LYS A 301 -19.97 0.81 -0.62
CA LYS A 301 -19.24 -0.10 0.28
C LYS A 301 -18.72 -1.28 -0.51
N VAL A 302 -17.48 -1.68 -0.27
CA VAL A 302 -16.97 -2.95 -0.80
C VAL A 302 -16.08 -3.59 0.27
N VAL A 303 -16.58 -4.70 0.81
CA VAL A 303 -15.93 -5.55 1.81
C VAL A 303 -15.22 -6.67 1.05
N THR A 304 -13.96 -6.94 1.34
CA THR A 304 -13.24 -8.10 0.76
C THR A 304 -13.29 -9.30 1.71
N GLU A 305 -12.91 -10.49 1.24
CA GLU A 305 -12.76 -11.68 2.09
C GLU A 305 -11.88 -11.41 3.31
N SER A 306 -10.79 -10.65 3.13
CA SER A 306 -9.91 -10.27 4.25
C SER A 306 -10.66 -9.46 5.31
N ASP A 307 -11.67 -8.67 4.93
CA ASP A 307 -12.46 -7.81 5.83
C ASP A 307 -13.53 -8.55 6.62
N LEU A 308 -13.84 -9.78 6.24
CA LEU A 308 -14.87 -10.61 6.89
C LEU A 308 -14.32 -11.43 8.06
N GLU A 309 -13.00 -11.50 8.22
CA GLU A 309 -12.41 -12.10 9.41
C GLU A 309 -12.80 -11.29 10.65
N LYS A 310 -13.74 -11.84 11.42
CA LYS A 310 -13.95 -11.44 12.81
C LYS A 310 -12.63 -11.71 13.54
N SER A 311 -12.25 -10.79 14.41
CA SER A 311 -11.33 -11.07 15.51
C SER A 311 -11.80 -12.36 16.19
N SER A 312 -11.17 -13.49 15.83
CA SER A 312 -11.27 -14.71 16.61
C SER A 312 -10.48 -14.41 17.86
N GLY A 313 -11.20 -13.96 18.88
CA GLY A 313 -10.65 -13.64 20.18
C GLY A 313 -9.85 -14.81 20.72
N LEU A 314 -8.58 -14.54 21.04
CA LEU A 314 -7.87 -15.26 22.08
C LEU A 314 -8.13 -14.51 23.40
N PHE A 315 -9.38 -14.59 23.85
CA PHE A 315 -9.73 -14.50 25.27
C PHE A 315 -10.33 -15.86 25.65
N GLY A 316 -9.68 -16.52 26.61
CA GLY A 316 -10.04 -17.83 27.16
C GLY A 316 -8.78 -18.70 27.27
N ALA A 317 -8.27 -19.09 28.44
CA ALA A 317 -8.96 -19.33 29.70
C ALA A 317 -8.12 -18.92 30.92
N GLU A 318 -8.80 -18.37 31.92
CA GLU A 318 -8.41 -18.52 33.32
C GLU A 318 -8.44 -20.00 33.71
N SER A 319 -7.34 -20.46 34.32
CA SER A 319 -7.32 -21.36 35.47
C SER A 319 -5.96 -21.25 36.14
#